data_AF-N8Q7Y9-F1
#
_entry.id   AF-N8Q7Y9-F1
#
_cell.length_a   1.000
_cell.length_b   1.000
_cell.length_c   1.000
_cell.angle_alpha   90.00
_cell.angle_beta   90.00
_cell.angle_gamma   90.00
#
_symmetry.space_group_name_H-M   'P 1'
#
loop_
_entity.id
_entity.type
_entity.pdbx_description
1 polymer ?
#
loop_
_entity_poly.entity_id
_entity_poly.type
_entity_poly.pdbx_seq_one_letter_code
_entity_poly.pdbx_strand_id
1 'polypeptide(L)' 'MSEQQLTFKEGYDILKKNAELLESQEEPDIDNLMKVVEESMAAYKNCKQRIDAVQQALNESFKD' A
#
# COMPACT_ATOMS: atom_id res chain seq x y z
N MET A 1 -8.04 18.98 9.01
CA MET A 1 -7.36 18.92 7.69
C MET A 1 -7.66 17.55 7.14
N SER A 2 -8.29 17.45 5.97
CA SER A 2 -8.59 16.17 5.33
C SER A 2 -7.26 15.52 4.93
N GLU A 3 -6.88 14.43 5.60
CA GLU A 3 -5.80 13.57 5.13
C GLU A 3 -6.16 13.14 3.70
N GLN A 4 -5.40 13.59 2.69
CA GLN A 4 -5.57 13.13 1.32
C GLN A 4 -5.24 11.64 1.30
N GLN A 5 -6.29 10.82 1.32
CA GLN A 5 -6.18 9.37 1.25
C GLN A 5 -5.66 9.00 -0.15
N LEU A 6 -4.51 8.31 -0.20
CA LEU A 6 -3.89 7.84 -1.44
C LEU A 6 -4.90 7.11 -2.34
N THR A 7 -4.70 7.24 -3.65
CA THR A 7 -5.34 6.35 -4.63
C THR A 7 -4.68 4.97 -4.58
N PHE A 8 -5.37 3.95 -5.12
CA PHE A 8 -4.81 2.60 -5.23
C PHE A 8 -3.48 2.60 -6.01
N LYS A 9 -3.41 3.37 -7.09
CA LYS A 9 -2.20 3.45 -7.93
C LYS A 9 -1.03 4.05 -7.16
N GLU A 10 -1.24 5.16 -6.46
CA GLU A 10 -0.18 5.80 -5.66
C GLU A 10 0.29 4.87 -4.53
N GLY A 11 -0.63 4.18 -3.85
CA GLY A 11 -0.27 3.19 -2.84
C GLY A 11 0.52 2.01 -3.42
N TYR A 12 0.12 1.51 -4.58
CA TYR A 12 0.85 0.45 -5.27
C TYR A 12 2.25 0.87 -5.71
N ASP A 13 2.40 2.08 -6.26
CA ASP A 13 3.68 2.61 -6.71
C ASP A 13 4.65 2.78 -5.52
N ILE A 14 4.17 3.21 -4.35
CA ILE A 14 4.95 3.27 -3.10
C ILE A 14 5.41 1.87 -2.67
N LEU A 15 4.48 0.90 -2.63
CA LEU A 15 4.81 -0.47 -2.26
C LEU A 15 5.88 -1.07 -3.17
N LYS A 16 5.73 -0.87 -4.48
CA LYS A 16 6.68 -1.36 -5.48
C LYS A 16 8.06 -0.73 -5.27
N LYS A 17 8.13 0.60 -5.17
CA LYS A 17 9.38 1.33 -4.94
C LYS A 17 10.09 0.86 -3.66
N ASN A 18 9.34 0.68 -2.58
CA ASN A 18 9.89 0.28 -1.29
C ASN A 18 10.39 -1.18 -1.30
N ALA A 19 9.68 -2.08 -2.00
CA ALA A 19 10.16 -3.44 -2.24
C ALA A 19 11.47 -3.45 -3.04
N GLU A 20 11.54 -2.71 -4.16
CA GLU A 20 12.76 -2.59 -4.99
C GLU A 20 13.94 -2.01 -4.19
N LEU A 21 13.68 -1.04 -3.31
CA LEU A 21 14.69 -0.49 -2.41
C LEU A 21 15.22 -1.56 -1.44
N LEU A 22 14.34 -2.32 -0.79
CA LEU A 22 14.74 -3.36 0.16
C LEU A 22 15.48 -4.52 -0.51
N GLU A 23 15.08 -4.90 -1.72
CA GLU A 23 15.73 -5.97 -2.50
C GLU A 23 17.12 -5.57 -3.02
N SER A 24 17.34 -4.29 -3.31
CA SER A 24 18.62 -3.79 -3.85
C SER A 24 19.67 -3.47 -2.78
N GLN A 25 19.31 -3.49 -1.49
CA GLN A 25 20.24 -3.25 -0.40
C GLN A 25 21.03 -4.53 -0.05
N GLU A 26 22.35 -4.52 -0.27
CA GLU A 26 23.26 -5.59 0.19
C GLU A 26 23.42 -5.59 1.71
N GLU A 27 23.46 -4.40 2.33
CA GLU A 27 23.47 -4.23 3.78
C GLU A 27 22.23 -3.45 4.25
N PRO A 28 21.51 -3.93 5.28
CA PRO A 28 20.29 -3.28 5.73
C PRO A 28 20.59 -1.95 6.43
N ASP A 29 20.00 -0.86 5.90
CA ASP A 29 19.97 0.44 6.55
C ASP A 29 18.93 0.42 7.69
N ILE A 30 19.33 -0.04 8.87
CA ILE A 30 18.44 -0.25 10.02
C ILE A 30 17.70 1.04 10.41
N ASP A 31 18.35 2.20 10.30
CA ASP A 31 17.76 3.49 10.69
C ASP A 31 16.63 3.92 9.74
N ASN A 32 16.70 3.53 8.47
CA ASN A 32 15.66 3.81 7.48
C ASN A 32 14.70 2.65 7.25
N LEU A 33 15.06 1.42 7.65
CA LEU A 33 14.23 0.23 7.49
C LEU A 33 12.86 0.42 8.15
N MET A 34 12.82 0.93 9.38
CA MET A 34 11.55 1.18 10.08
C MET A 34 10.66 2.18 9.35
N LYS A 35 11.24 3.24 8.78
CA LYS A 35 10.49 4.25 8.01
C LYS A 35 9.89 3.66 6.74
N VAL A 36 10.69 2.87 6.01
CA VAL A 36 10.25 2.19 4.77
C VAL A 36 9.12 1.20 5.08
N VAL A 37 9.23 0.46 6.19
CA VAL A 37 8.19 -0.47 6.63
C VAL A 37 6.90 0.27 7.02
N GLU A 38 6.99 1.36 7.78
CA GLU A 38 5.83 2.16 8.18
C GLU A 38 5.10 2.77 6.97
N GLU A 39 5.85 3.35 6.04
CA GLU A 39 5.32 3.88 4.78
C GLU A 39 4.64 2.78 3.95
N SER A 40 5.29 1.62 3.84
CA SER A 40 4.75 0.47 3.11
C SER A 40 3.47 -0.06 3.77
N MET A 41 3.41 -0.12 5.09
CA MET A 41 2.20 -0.55 5.82
C MET A 41 1.03 0.42 5.64
N ALA A 42 1.30 1.73 5.62
CA ALA A 42 0.29 2.73 5.33
C ALA A 42 -0.26 2.60 3.88
N ALA A 43 0.63 2.44 2.91
CA ALA A 43 0.26 2.22 1.51
C ALA A 43 -0.53 0.92 1.32
N TYR A 44 -0.08 -0.18 1.94
CA TYR A 44 -0.77 -1.47 1.93
C TYR A 44 -2.19 -1.37 2.50
N LYS A 45 -2.35 -0.72 3.66
CA LYS A 45 -3.67 -0.55 4.29
C LYS A 45 -4.64 0.19 3.36
N ASN A 46 -4.16 1.22 2.66
CA ASN A 46 -4.96 1.93 1.67
C ASN A 46 -5.36 1.02 0.50
N CYS A 47 -4.39 0.33 -0.11
CA CYS A 47 -4.63 -0.59 -1.21
C CYS A 47 -5.65 -1.66 -0.84
N LYS A 48 -5.51 -2.27 0.35
CA LYS A 48 -6.44 -3.26 0.87
C LYS A 48 -7.85 -2.70 1.02
N GLN A 49 -8.00 -1.51 1.62
CA GLN A 49 -9.30 -0.87 1.76
C GLN A 49 -10.00 -0.64 0.41
N ARG A 50 -9.24 -0.24 -0.61
CA ARG A 50 -9.78 -0.03 -1.97
C ARG A 50 -10.21 -1.36 -2.60
N ILE A 51 -9.40 -2.41 -2.49
CA ILE A 51 -9.73 -3.75 -2.99
C ILE A 51 -10.99 -4.28 -2.29
N ASP A 52 -11.04 -4.19 -0.96
CA ASP A 52 -12.18 -4.66 -0.15
C ASP A 52 -13.47 -3.94 -0.58
N ALA A 53 -13.42 -2.63 -0.81
CA ALA A 53 -14.57 -1.86 -1.29
C ALA A 53 -15.02 -2.28 -2.70
N VAL A 54 -14.09 -2.55 -3.61
CA VAL A 54 -14.41 -3.06 -4.96
C VAL A 54 -15.04 -4.45 -4.85
N GLN A 55 -14.45 -5.34 -4.04
CA GLN A 55 -14.98 -6.68 -3.84
C GLN A 55 -16.41 -6.66 -3.26
N GLN A 56 -16.66 -5.76 -2.31
CA GLN A 56 -18.01 -5.57 -1.76
C GLN A 56 -18.99 -5.11 -2.85
N ALA A 57 -18.64 -4.09 -3.63
CA ALA A 57 -19.50 -3.58 -4.70
C ALA A 57 -19.81 -4.63 -5.78
N LEU A 58 -18.81 -5.44 -6.16
CA LEU A 58 -19.01 -6.56 -7.07
C LEU A 58 -19.93 -7.63 -6.47
N ASN A 59 -19.69 -8.01 -5.21
CA ASN A 59 -20.55 -8.99 -4.52
C ASN A 59 -21.99 -8.51 -4.40
N GLU A 60 -22.23 -7.22 -4.17
CA GLU A 60 -23.57 -6.63 -4.17
C GLU A 60 -24.20 -6.63 -5.57
N SER A 61 -23.40 -6.38 -6.61
CA SER A 61 -23.87 -6.36 -8.01
C SER A 61 -24.20 -7.75 -8.57
N PHE A 62 -23.62 -8.81 -8.00
CA PHE A 62 -23.81 -10.20 -8.46
C PHE A 62 -24.66 -11.06 -7.48
N LYS A 63 -25.29 -10.45 -6.48
CA LYS A 63 -26.28 -11.12 -5.61
C LYS A 63 -27.65 -11.08 -6.29
N ASP A 64 -27.86 -12.00 -7.22
CA ASP A 64 -29.18 -12.44 -7.70
C ASP A 64 -29.53 -13.80 -7.08
#